data_AF-A0A3M7M274-F1
#
_entry.id   AF-A0A3M7M274-F1
#
_cell.length_a   1.000
_cell.length_b   1.000
_cell.length_c   1.000
_cell.angle_alpha   90.00
_cell.angle_beta   90.00
_cell.angle_gamma   90.00
#
_symmetry.space_group_name_H-M   'P 1'
#
loop_
_entity.id
_entity.type
_entity.pdbx_description
1 polymer ?
#
loop_
_entity_poly.entity_id
_entity_poly.type
_entity_poly.pdbx_seq_one_letter_code
_entity_poly.pdbx_strand_id
1 'polypeptide(L)'
;MPSIFYTHAALEKFFANSVENLSANYYSAHECECSICGSDEVADIPPAQITSEASTISPTAVVGTSLCPSPHVFHKRCLFTWLCMNLFENKDASCPMCRTKLVFSKTTSTALKRAMADLAEIELVMLVMARTCEQAEPHISRQPRLGYLYACCKGELVKFEQAKTQLEEYISGLLKTD
;
A
#
# COMPACT_ATOMS: atom_id res chain seq x y z
N MET A 1 -18.13 18.38 7.07
CA MET A 1 -18.31 17.36 6.01
C MET A 1 -16.95 16.99 5.47
N PRO A 2 -16.55 15.71 5.46
CA PRO A 2 -15.33 15.29 4.79
C PRO A 2 -15.39 15.70 3.31
N SER A 3 -14.28 16.18 2.76
CA SER A 3 -14.20 16.65 1.39
C SER A 3 -14.30 15.45 0.44
N ILE A 4 -15.46 15.29 -0.19
CA ILE A 4 -15.76 14.28 -1.23
C ILE A 4 -14.69 14.29 -2.35
N PHE A 5 -14.06 15.45 -2.57
CA PHE A 5 -13.00 15.61 -3.57
C PHE A 5 -11.73 14.80 -3.26
N TYR A 6 -11.39 14.58 -1.98
CA TYR A 6 -10.17 13.84 -1.64
C TYR A 6 -10.31 12.35 -1.92
N THR A 7 -11.49 11.78 -1.65
CA THR A 7 -11.76 10.35 -1.89
C THR A 7 -11.69 10.00 -3.36
N HIS A 8 -12.05 10.93 -4.25
CA HIS A 8 -12.02 10.70 -5.69
C HIS A 8 -10.60 10.51 -6.24
N ALA A 9 -9.70 11.45 -5.99
CA ALA A 9 -8.34 11.40 -6.54
C ALA A 9 -7.55 10.17 -6.06
N ALA A 10 -7.75 9.74 -4.81
CA ALA A 10 -7.13 8.54 -4.27
C ALA A 10 -7.64 7.27 -4.97
N LEU A 11 -8.95 7.20 -5.26
CA LEU A 11 -9.56 6.09 -5.98
C LEU A 11 -9.14 6.06 -7.45
N GLU A 12 -9.11 7.20 -8.14
CA GLU A 12 -8.63 7.28 -9.52
C GLU A 12 -7.20 6.74 -9.64
N LYS A 13 -6.31 7.17 -8.74
CA LYS A 13 -4.94 6.66 -8.71
C LYS A 13 -4.89 5.15 -8.48
N PHE A 14 -5.69 4.64 -7.54
CA PHE A 14 -5.79 3.20 -7.29
C PHE A 14 -6.27 2.42 -8.52
N PHE A 15 -7.34 2.87 -9.19
CA PHE A 15 -7.86 2.21 -10.40
C PHE A 15 -6.96 2.40 -11.64
N ALA A 16 -6.03 3.35 -11.62
CA ALA A 16 -5.05 3.53 -12.68
C ALA A 16 -3.83 2.61 -12.53
N ASN A 17 -3.39 2.37 -11.29
CA ASN A 17 -2.10 1.70 -11.03
C ASN A 17 -2.23 0.29 -10.45
N SER A 18 -3.30 0.00 -9.72
CA SER A 18 -3.36 -1.15 -8.80
C SER A 18 -4.45 -2.15 -9.14
N VAL A 19 -5.05 -2.02 -10.33
CA VAL A 19 -6.06 -2.96 -10.84
C VAL A 19 -5.75 -3.34 -12.28
N GLU A 20 -6.07 -4.58 -12.62
CA GLU A 20 -6.03 -5.09 -13.98
C GLU A 20 -7.45 -5.07 -14.55
N ASN A 21 -7.64 -4.52 -15.75
CA ASN A 21 -8.95 -4.57 -16.42
C ASN A 21 -9.08 -5.93 -17.12
N LEU A 22 -10.10 -6.69 -16.75
CA LEU A 22 -10.37 -8.03 -17.27
C LEU A 22 -11.47 -7.98 -18.34
N SER A 23 -11.67 -9.08 -19.06
CA SER A 23 -12.73 -9.16 -20.06
C SER A 23 -14.12 -9.04 -19.42
N ALA A 24 -15.07 -8.44 -20.13
CA ALA A 24 -16.44 -8.27 -19.64
C ALA A 24 -17.16 -9.62 -19.41
N ASN A 25 -16.71 -10.70 -20.05
CA ASN A 25 -17.24 -12.06 -19.88
C ASN A 25 -16.44 -12.90 -18.87
N TYR A 26 -15.58 -12.29 -18.05
CA TYR A 26 -14.69 -13.02 -17.14
C TYR A 26 -15.45 -14.00 -16.26
N TYR A 27 -16.51 -13.56 -15.59
CA TYR A 27 -17.28 -14.39 -14.67
C TYR A 27 -17.94 -15.59 -15.35
N SER A 28 -18.65 -15.36 -16.47
CA SER A 28 -19.26 -16.44 -17.24
C SER A 28 -18.23 -17.43 -17.79
N ALA A 29 -17.04 -16.96 -18.18
CA ALA A 29 -15.95 -17.81 -18.67
C ALA A 29 -15.28 -18.64 -17.56
N HIS A 30 -15.39 -18.23 -16.30
CA HIS A 30 -14.77 -18.88 -15.14
C HIS A 30 -15.80 -19.48 -14.17
N GLU A 31 -17.08 -19.53 -14.53
CA GLU A 31 -18.19 -20.06 -13.72
C GLU A 31 -18.18 -19.52 -12.26
N CYS A 32 -17.98 -18.21 -12.11
CA CYS A 32 -17.93 -17.55 -10.80
C CYS A 32 -18.75 -16.26 -10.78
N GLU A 33 -18.97 -15.70 -9.59
CA GLU A 33 -19.81 -14.51 -9.39
C GLU A 33 -19.05 -13.42 -8.64
N CYS A 34 -19.46 -12.16 -8.83
CA CYS A 34 -18.90 -11.04 -8.10
C CYS A 34 -19.24 -11.13 -6.61
N SER A 35 -18.22 -11.18 -5.73
CA SER A 35 -18.43 -11.32 -4.28
C SER A 35 -19.06 -10.10 -3.57
N ILE A 36 -19.34 -9.02 -4.30
CA ILE A 36 -20.02 -7.82 -3.77
C ILE A 36 -21.52 -7.84 -4.10
N CYS A 37 -21.88 -8.09 -5.36
CA CYS A 37 -23.28 -8.03 -5.81
C CYS A 37 -23.91 -9.40 -6.09
N GLY A 38 -23.13 -10.48 -6.15
CA GLY A 38 -23.62 -11.83 -6.45
C GLY A 38 -24.10 -12.03 -7.89
N SER A 39 -23.62 -11.21 -8.84
CA SER A 39 -23.93 -11.36 -10.27
C SER A 39 -22.65 -11.62 -11.06
N ASP A 40 -22.80 -12.30 -12.20
CA ASP A 40 -21.76 -12.70 -13.16
C ASP A 40 -21.76 -11.86 -14.44
N GLU A 41 -22.88 -11.23 -14.83
CA GLU A 41 -22.96 -10.46 -16.08
C GLU A 41 -22.83 -8.95 -15.87
N VAL A 42 -23.57 -8.40 -14.92
CA VAL A 42 -23.75 -6.95 -14.77
C VAL A 42 -23.68 -6.58 -13.29
N ALA A 43 -23.00 -5.48 -12.99
CA ALA A 43 -22.97 -4.91 -11.65
C ALA A 43 -24.38 -4.51 -11.19
N ASP A 44 -25.01 -5.38 -10.41
CA ASP A 44 -26.31 -5.15 -9.77
C ASP A 44 -26.12 -4.41 -8.45
N ILE A 45 -25.95 -3.09 -8.54
CA ILE A 45 -25.87 -2.20 -7.38
C ILE A 45 -27.14 -1.36 -7.33
N PRO A 46 -27.83 -1.27 -6.17
CA PRO A 46 -29.00 -0.43 -6.03
C PRO A 46 -28.72 1.02 -6.44
N PRO A 47 -29.60 1.69 -7.21
CA PRO A 47 -29.45 3.09 -7.64
C PRO A 47 -29.12 4.05 -6.49
N ALA A 48 -29.67 3.82 -5.31
CA ALA A 48 -29.44 4.64 -4.11
C ALA A 48 -27.98 4.63 -3.61
N GLN A 49 -27.17 3.66 -4.03
CA GLN A 49 -25.77 3.49 -3.61
C GLN A 49 -24.77 3.87 -4.73
N ILE A 50 -25.27 4.20 -5.92
CA ILE A 50 -24.44 4.60 -7.05
C ILE A 50 -24.11 6.09 -6.88
N THR A 51 -22.83 6.39 -6.71
CA THR A 51 -22.36 7.78 -6.76
C THR A 51 -22.38 8.30 -8.20
N SER A 52 -22.39 9.63 -8.37
CA SER A 52 -22.37 10.25 -9.70
C SER A 52 -21.18 9.75 -10.53
N GLU A 53 -20.04 9.51 -9.90
CA GLU A 53 -18.81 9.07 -10.57
C GLU A 53 -18.92 7.58 -10.96
N ALA A 54 -19.49 6.74 -10.09
CA ALA A 54 -19.75 5.34 -10.38
C ALA A 54 -20.75 5.11 -11.53
N SER A 55 -21.51 6.14 -11.93
CA SER A 55 -22.42 6.07 -13.08
C SER A 55 -21.71 6.08 -14.44
N THR A 56 -20.47 6.59 -14.49
CA THR A 56 -19.66 6.63 -15.71
C THR A 56 -18.93 5.32 -16.00
N ILE A 57 -18.86 4.44 -15.00
CA ILE A 57 -18.20 3.13 -15.10
C ILE A 57 -19.18 2.16 -15.78
N SER A 58 -18.71 1.50 -16.86
CA SER A 58 -19.49 0.45 -17.51
C SER A 58 -19.94 -0.62 -16.49
N PRO A 59 -21.22 -1.02 -16.49
CA PRO A 59 -21.72 -1.97 -15.51
C PRO A 59 -21.19 -3.39 -15.75
N THR A 60 -20.64 -3.68 -16.93
CA THR A 60 -19.99 -4.96 -17.26
C THR A 60 -18.47 -4.94 -17.10
N ALA A 61 -17.88 -3.81 -16.68
CA ALA A 61 -16.43 -3.72 -16.50
C ALA A 61 -16.01 -4.58 -15.30
N VAL A 62 -15.03 -5.45 -15.51
CA VAL A 62 -14.46 -6.35 -14.50
C VAL A 62 -13.01 -5.97 -14.25
N VAL A 63 -12.59 -6.03 -12.98
CA VAL A 63 -11.22 -5.73 -12.56
C VAL A 63 -10.68 -6.77 -11.58
N GLY A 64 -9.41 -7.11 -11.72
CA GLY A 64 -8.62 -7.84 -10.74
C GLY A 64 -7.81 -6.88 -9.87
N THR A 65 -7.67 -7.18 -8.58
CA THR A 65 -6.83 -6.40 -7.65
C THR A 65 -5.47 -7.08 -7.47
N SER A 66 -4.38 -6.41 -7.89
CA SER A 66 -3.02 -6.95 -7.77
C SER A 66 -2.41 -6.78 -6.37
N LEU A 67 -2.99 -5.91 -5.54
CA LEU A 67 -2.56 -5.67 -4.15
C LEU A 67 -2.86 -6.84 -3.19
N CYS A 68 -3.77 -7.73 -3.57
CA CYS A 68 -4.18 -8.82 -2.71
C CYS A 68 -3.18 -9.99 -2.78
N PRO A 69 -2.92 -10.73 -1.68
CA PRO A 69 -2.06 -11.91 -1.70
C PRO A 69 -2.48 -12.96 -2.74
N SER A 70 -3.79 -13.06 -2.98
CA SER A 70 -4.41 -13.75 -4.10
C SER A 70 -5.20 -12.73 -4.93
N PRO A 71 -5.15 -12.78 -6.27
CA PRO A 71 -5.89 -11.84 -7.11
C PRO A 71 -7.40 -12.01 -6.87
N HIS A 72 -8.05 -10.97 -6.34
CA HIS A 72 -9.50 -10.94 -6.19
C HIS A 72 -10.14 -10.11 -7.30
N VAL A 73 -11.20 -10.65 -7.88
CA VAL A 73 -11.89 -10.09 -9.04
C VAL A 73 -13.25 -9.52 -8.64
N PHE A 74 -13.57 -8.34 -9.15
CA PHE A 74 -14.79 -7.61 -8.87
C PHE A 74 -15.31 -6.93 -10.14
N HIS A 75 -16.61 -6.65 -10.19
CA HIS A 75 -17.07 -5.59 -11.09
C HIS A 75 -16.41 -4.26 -10.67
N LYS A 76 -15.87 -3.52 -11.63
CA LYS A 76 -15.19 -2.23 -11.41
C LYS A 76 -16.09 -1.27 -10.64
N ARG A 77 -17.37 -1.23 -11.01
CA ARG A 77 -18.40 -0.42 -10.35
C ARG A 77 -18.65 -0.85 -8.91
N CYS A 78 -18.75 -2.15 -8.64
CA CYS A 78 -18.96 -2.68 -7.29
C CYS A 78 -17.79 -2.36 -6.37
N LEU A 79 -16.56 -2.57 -6.85
CA LEU A 79 -15.37 -2.24 -6.08
C LEU A 79 -15.27 -0.74 -5.83
N PHE A 80 -15.55 0.10 -6.84
CA PHE A 80 -15.52 1.55 -6.68
C PHE A 80 -16.50 2.02 -5.60
N THR A 81 -17.76 1.61 -5.68
CA THR A 81 -18.79 1.94 -4.67
C THR A 81 -18.38 1.46 -3.28
N TRP A 82 -17.88 0.21 -3.17
CA TRP A 82 -17.40 -0.33 -1.90
C TRP A 82 -16.30 0.52 -1.28
N LEU A 83 -15.28 0.89 -2.06
CA LEU A 83 -14.17 1.69 -1.57
C LEU A 83 -14.63 3.11 -1.20
N CYS A 84 -15.52 3.73 -1.98
CA CYS A 84 -16.13 5.01 -1.61
C CYS A 84 -16.82 4.96 -0.24
N MET A 85 -17.61 3.93 0.03
CA MET A 85 -18.33 3.77 1.30
C MET A 85 -17.39 3.54 2.49
N ASN A 86 -16.25 2.86 2.26
CA ASN A 86 -15.30 2.52 3.31
C ASN A 86 -14.21 3.56 3.54
N LEU A 87 -13.99 4.50 2.61
CA LEU A 87 -13.06 5.63 2.74
C LEU A 87 -13.60 6.80 3.58
N PHE A 88 -14.65 6.58 4.37
CA PHE A 88 -15.24 7.61 5.23
C PHE A 88 -14.42 7.82 6.52
N GLU A 89 -14.47 9.02 7.12
CA GLU A 89 -13.90 9.31 8.44
C GLU A 89 -12.39 9.02 8.62
N ASN A 90 -11.56 9.24 7.60
CA ASN A 90 -10.13 8.94 7.65
C ASN A 90 -9.81 7.46 7.89
N LYS A 91 -10.70 6.55 7.53
CA LYS A 91 -10.45 5.11 7.55
C LYS A 91 -9.86 4.66 6.21
N ASP A 92 -8.96 3.69 6.27
CA ASP A 92 -8.41 3.05 5.07
C ASP A 92 -9.42 2.05 4.52
N ALA A 93 -9.65 2.07 3.21
CA ALA A 93 -10.50 1.09 2.56
C ALA A 93 -9.72 -0.19 2.21
N SER A 94 -10.43 -1.31 2.35
CA SER A 94 -9.87 -2.64 2.22
C SER A 94 -10.63 -3.49 1.21
N CYS A 95 -9.94 -4.49 0.68
CA CYS A 95 -10.51 -5.52 -0.15
C CYS A 95 -11.68 -6.22 0.58
N PRO A 96 -12.85 -6.39 -0.05
CA PRO A 96 -13.98 -7.10 0.56
C PRO A 96 -13.66 -8.54 0.96
N MET A 97 -12.76 -9.21 0.21
CA MET A 97 -12.46 -10.63 0.37
C MET A 97 -11.39 -10.90 1.45
N CYS A 98 -10.22 -10.27 1.32
CA CYS A 98 -9.07 -10.56 2.17
C CYS A 98 -8.75 -9.46 3.18
N ARG A 99 -9.48 -8.34 3.16
CA ARG A 99 -9.27 -7.17 4.04
C ARG A 99 -7.91 -6.47 3.89
N THR A 100 -7.10 -6.84 2.90
CA THR A 100 -5.90 -6.08 2.52
C THR A 100 -6.26 -4.63 2.26
N LYS A 101 -5.45 -3.69 2.78
CA LYS A 101 -5.64 -2.26 2.56
C LYS A 101 -5.35 -1.93 1.10
N LEU A 102 -6.37 -1.42 0.41
CA LEU A 102 -6.28 -1.06 -1.01
C LEU A 102 -6.06 0.43 -1.19
N VAL A 103 -6.71 1.25 -0.35
CA VAL A 103 -6.59 2.70 -0.40
C VAL A 103 -6.42 3.23 1.02
N PHE A 104 -5.32 3.92 1.26
CA PHE A 104 -5.02 4.55 2.54
C PHE A 104 -5.70 5.91 2.64
N SER A 105 -6.17 6.23 3.84
CA SER A 105 -6.72 7.54 4.17
C SER A 105 -5.66 8.64 4.07
N LYS A 106 -6.09 9.90 4.08
CA LYS A 106 -5.18 11.05 4.11
C LYS A 106 -4.23 11.01 5.30
N THR A 107 -4.77 10.66 6.47
CA THR A 107 -4.02 10.61 7.72
C THR A 107 -2.96 9.51 7.65
N THR A 108 -3.34 8.30 7.25
CA THR A 108 -2.41 7.17 7.10
C THR A 108 -1.36 7.45 6.03
N SER A 109 -1.75 7.99 4.88
CA SER A 109 -0.81 8.36 3.81
C SER A 109 0.19 9.43 4.27
N THR A 110 -0.26 10.43 5.03
CA THR A 110 0.62 11.48 5.56
C THR A 110 1.55 10.95 6.66
N ALA A 111 1.06 10.04 7.49
CA ALA A 111 1.88 9.37 8.50
C ALA A 111 2.94 8.48 7.84
N LEU A 112 2.58 7.72 6.81
CA LEU A 112 3.51 6.89 6.05
C LEU A 112 4.59 7.75 5.37
N LYS A 113 4.21 8.86 4.74
CA LYS A 113 5.17 9.79 4.14
C LYS A 113 6.14 10.39 5.17
N ARG A 114 5.65 10.73 6.37
CA ARG A 114 6.51 11.21 7.46
C ARG A 114 7.46 10.12 7.93
N ALA A 115 6.97 8.91 8.18
CA ALA A 115 7.82 7.79 8.55
C ALA A 115 8.89 7.51 7.50
N MET A 116 8.56 7.58 6.20
CA MET A 116 9.52 7.46 5.10
C MET A 116 10.56 8.58 5.10
N ALA A 117 10.18 9.82 5.41
CA ALA A 117 11.12 10.93 5.54
C ALA A 117 12.06 10.74 6.76
N ASP A 118 11.51 10.32 7.90
CA ASP A 118 12.28 10.04 9.12
C ASP A 118 13.33 8.94 8.86
N LEU A 119 12.99 7.91 8.07
CA LEU A 119 13.94 6.85 7.70
C LEU A 119 15.09 7.35 6.83
N ALA A 120 14.83 8.30 5.94
CA ALA A 120 15.89 8.91 5.12
C ALA A 120 16.87 9.72 5.99
N GLU A 121 16.38 10.39 7.04
CA GLU A 121 17.25 11.06 8.02
C GLU A 121 18.07 10.04 8.83
N ILE A 122 17.44 8.94 9.27
CA ILE A 122 18.18 7.89 9.98
C ILE A 122 19.24 7.28 9.08
N GLU A 123 18.95 6.99 7.81
CA GLU A 123 19.92 6.47 6.86
C GLU A 123 21.17 7.37 6.73
N LEU A 124 20.99 8.68 6.70
CA LEU A 124 22.10 9.64 6.70
C LEU A 124 22.95 9.54 7.97
N VAL A 125 22.31 9.44 9.14
CA VAL A 125 23.02 9.25 10.42
C VAL A 125 23.82 7.95 10.42
N MET A 126 23.25 6.88 9.89
CA MET A 126 23.91 5.57 9.83
C MET A 126 25.12 5.58 8.89
N LEU A 127 25.03 6.27 7.74
CA LEU A 127 26.17 6.51 6.85
C LEU A 127 27.30 7.27 7.56
N VAL A 128 26.98 8.29 8.36
CA VAL A 128 27.98 9.02 9.16
C VAL A 128 28.59 8.12 10.23
N MET A 129 27.79 7.29 10.91
CA MET A 129 28.26 6.34 11.91
C MET A 129 29.18 5.26 11.31
N ALA A 130 28.83 4.71 10.14
CA ALA A 130 29.67 3.74 9.43
C ALA A 130 31.04 4.35 9.08
N ARG A 131 31.04 5.57 8.53
CA ARG A 131 32.26 6.28 8.15
C ARG A 131 33.16 6.60 9.35
N THR A 132 32.57 6.98 10.48
CA THR A 132 33.35 7.24 11.71
C THR A 132 33.90 5.95 12.31
N CYS A 133 33.20 4.82 12.19
CA CYS A 133 33.73 3.51 12.58
C CYS A 133 34.94 3.12 11.73
N GLU A 134 34.85 3.21 10.40
CA GLU A 134 35.96 2.92 9.49
C GLU A 134 37.21 3.77 9.82
N GLN A 135 37.02 5.05 10.12
CA GLN A 135 38.10 5.94 10.52
C GLN A 135 38.71 5.60 11.90
N ALA A 136 37.92 5.03 12.80
CA ALA A 136 38.37 4.65 14.14
C ALA A 136 39.13 3.31 14.16
N GLU A 137 38.90 2.43 13.19
CA GLU A 137 39.45 1.07 13.11
C GLU A 137 40.98 0.98 13.28
N PRO A 138 41.80 1.87 12.66
CA PRO A 138 43.26 1.87 12.86
C PRO A 138 43.70 2.17 14.30
N HIS A 139 42.82 2.77 15.11
CA HIS A 139 43.12 3.23 16.46
C HIS A 139 42.63 2.25 17.55
N ILE A 140 41.78 1.27 17.20
CA ILE A 140 41.16 0.34 18.16
C ILE A 140 42.19 -0.50 18.91
N SER A 141 43.25 -0.97 18.22
CA SER A 141 44.31 -1.78 18.83
C SER A 141 45.08 -1.07 19.95
N ARG A 142 45.01 0.28 19.97
CA ARG A 142 45.70 1.12 20.96
C ARG A 142 44.82 1.52 22.14
N GLN A 143 43.51 1.33 22.06
CA GLN A 143 42.56 1.75 23.10
C GLN A 143 41.41 0.75 23.26
N PRO A 144 41.47 -0.17 24.25
CA PRO A 144 40.45 -1.19 24.46
C PRO A 144 39.03 -0.65 24.67
N ARG A 145 38.89 0.55 25.27
CA ARG A 145 37.60 1.23 25.45
C ARG A 145 36.96 1.63 24.11
N LEU A 146 37.75 1.99 23.10
CA LEU A 146 37.25 2.28 21.75
C LEU A 146 36.78 0.99 21.05
N GLY A 147 37.42 -0.15 21.32
CA GLY A 147 37.01 -1.44 20.77
C GLY A 147 35.58 -1.85 21.18
N TYR A 148 35.21 -1.64 22.44
CA TYR A 148 33.84 -1.90 22.91
C TYR A 148 32.82 -0.98 22.23
N LEU A 149 33.09 0.32 22.16
CA LEU A 149 32.20 1.30 21.51
C LEU A 149 32.04 1.02 20.01
N TYR A 150 33.13 0.68 19.32
CA TYR A 150 33.09 0.28 17.91
C TYR A 150 32.24 -0.99 17.71
N ALA A 151 32.40 -2.01 18.56
CA ALA A 151 31.60 -3.24 18.49
C ALA A 151 30.11 -2.97 18.73
N CYS A 152 29.76 -2.12 19.71
CA CYS A 152 28.38 -1.69 19.94
C CYS A 152 27.82 -0.93 18.72
N CYS A 153 28.57 0.03 18.18
CA CYS A 153 28.15 0.81 17.01
C CYS A 153 27.90 -0.10 15.80
N LYS A 154 28.81 -1.04 15.52
CA LYS A 154 28.68 -2.02 14.44
C LYS A 154 27.47 -2.95 14.65
N GLY A 155 27.19 -3.35 15.88
CA GLY A 155 26.01 -4.14 16.22
C GLY A 155 24.70 -3.40 15.94
N GLU A 156 24.61 -2.12 16.28
CA GLU A 156 23.42 -1.29 15.98
C GLU A 156 23.27 -0.99 14.48
N LEU A 157 24.39 -0.83 13.75
CA LEU A 157 24.41 -0.72 12.29
C LEU A 157 23.73 -1.91 11.61
N VAL A 158 24.11 -3.13 12.00
CA VAL A 158 23.52 -4.36 11.44
C VAL A 158 22.01 -4.45 11.74
N LYS A 159 21.58 -4.11 12.96
CA LYS A 159 20.15 -4.13 13.32
C LYS A 159 19.35 -3.13 12.49
N PHE A 160 19.90 -1.93 12.27
CA PHE A 160 19.24 -0.92 11.46
C PHE A 160 19.11 -1.36 10.00
N GLU A 161 20.19 -1.88 9.39
CA GLU A 161 20.15 -2.40 8.02
C GLU A 161 19.08 -3.49 7.86
N GLN A 162 18.99 -4.42 8.82
CA GLN A 162 17.95 -5.44 8.83
C GLN A 162 16.54 -4.84 8.90
N ALA A 163 16.31 -3.89 9.80
CA ALA A 163 15.02 -3.20 9.93
C ALA A 163 14.68 -2.39 8.66
N LYS A 164 15.67 -1.76 8.05
CA LYS A 164 15.54 -1.03 6.78
C LYS A 164 15.12 -1.97 5.67
N THR A 165 15.81 -3.10 5.49
CA THR A 165 15.45 -4.10 4.48
C THR A 165 14.04 -4.64 4.70
N GLN A 166 13.65 -4.98 5.94
CA GLN A 166 12.29 -5.43 6.24
C GLN A 166 11.24 -4.39 5.86
N LEU A 167 11.52 -3.11 6.11
CA LEU A 167 10.61 -2.03 5.79
C LEU A 167 10.58 -1.71 4.30
N GLU A 168 11.70 -1.76 3.60
CA GLU A 168 11.78 -1.65 2.16
C GLU A 168 11.05 -2.82 1.48
N GLU A 169 11.14 -4.04 2.00
CA GLU A 169 10.37 -5.19 1.54
C GLU A 169 8.88 -5.00 1.79
N TYR A 170 8.50 -4.47 2.96
CA TYR A 170 7.10 -4.16 3.26
C TYR A 170 6.55 -3.06 2.34
N ILE A 171 7.28 -1.96 2.19
CA ILE A 171 6.92 -0.85 1.29
C ILE A 171 6.94 -1.31 -0.16
N SER A 172 7.92 -2.12 -0.58
CA SER A 172 7.97 -2.71 -1.91
C SER A 172 6.86 -3.73 -2.12
N GLY A 173 6.41 -4.45 -1.10
CA GLY A 173 5.18 -5.25 -1.18
C GLY A 173 3.93 -4.38 -1.35
N LEU A 174 3.96 -3.16 -0.79
CA LEU A 174 2.93 -2.14 -1.01
C LEU A 174 3.11 -1.32 -2.30
N LEU A 175 4.25 -1.42 -3.00
CA LEU A 175 4.65 -0.60 -4.17
C LEU A 175 5.08 -1.38 -5.42
N LYS A 176 5.35 -2.70 -5.39
CA LYS A 176 5.47 -3.62 -6.57
C LYS A 176 4.09 -3.89 -7.20
N THR A 177 3.33 -2.84 -7.12
CA THR A 177 1.93 -2.56 -7.38
C THR A 177 1.93 -1.22 -8.14
N ASP A 178 2.96 -1.06 -9.00
CA ASP A 178 3.25 -0.04 -10.00
C ASP A 178 3.89 -0.78 -11.19
#